data_AF-A0A3B0W851-F1
#
_entry.id   AF-A0A3B0W851-F1
#
_cell.length_a   1.000
_cell.length_b   1.000
_cell.length_c   1.000
_cell.angle_alpha   90.00
_cell.angle_beta   90.00
_cell.angle_gamma   90.00
#
_symmetry.space_group_name_H-M   'P 1'
#
loop_
_entity.id
_entity.type
_entity.pdbx_description
1 polymer ?
#
loop_
_entity_poly.entity_id
_entity_poly.type
_entity_poly.pdbx_seq_one_letter_code
_entity_poly.pdbx_strand_id
1 'polypeptide(L)'
;MDYSKKLGEQRGAFPNFPESVYGRQNPDVPVRNATRTTIAPTGTLSIIAGCSSGVEPVFAISFLRRVMDNTEMYEVNPVFAAAAKAHGFYSEKLLKKISSRGTVQGLEEIPLKYRQVFETAHDINPRNHIETQAAFQKFTNNAVSKTINFGHDATVEDVQNAYMMAYEMNCKGLTIYRDGCRANQVLSTDSTGAAESQAKEAGGLIKRDRPRSLVGKTYQMTTGCGQMYVTINEDNDKHQFELFNFVGKAGGCAASQCEAIGRLVSLAWRSGMKPEPIIKQLIGISCHKPAGFGGNKVLSCADAIAQAIRQHMETQNGVKDDSVASDTQPFGACPECGGAIEYEGGCCVCHSCGYSECA
;
A
#
# COMPACT_ATOMS: atom_id res chain seq x y z
N MET A 1 -14.84 -6.67 -31.60
CA MET A 1 -14.02 -7.04 -32.77
C MET A 1 -14.03 -5.92 -33.80
N ASP A 2 -15.18 -5.34 -34.07
CA ASP A 2 -15.42 -4.44 -35.22
C ASP A 2 -14.57 -3.17 -35.24
N TYR A 3 -14.39 -2.51 -34.10
CA TYR A 3 -13.53 -1.32 -34.05
C TYR A 3 -12.05 -1.62 -34.35
N SER A 4 -11.56 -2.79 -33.94
CA SER A 4 -10.18 -3.19 -34.23
C SER A 4 -9.99 -3.53 -35.71
N LYS A 5 -11.03 -4.07 -36.37
CA LYS A 5 -11.04 -4.29 -37.83
C LYS A 5 -10.99 -2.98 -38.60
N LYS A 6 -11.88 -2.03 -38.26
CA LYS A 6 -11.90 -0.68 -38.86
C LYS A 6 -10.55 0.02 -38.73
N LEU A 7 -9.91 -0.08 -37.56
CA LEU A 7 -8.56 0.47 -37.36
C LEU A 7 -7.49 -0.29 -38.15
N GLY A 8 -7.64 -1.61 -38.32
CA GLY A 8 -6.75 -2.44 -39.12
C GLY A 8 -6.81 -2.08 -40.61
N GLU A 9 -8.00 -1.83 -41.15
CA GLU A 9 -8.21 -1.34 -42.51
C GLU A 9 -7.58 0.04 -42.73
N GLN A 10 -7.72 0.95 -41.77
CA GLN A 10 -7.22 2.32 -41.89
C GLN A 10 -5.71 2.47 -41.64
N ARG A 11 -5.13 1.66 -40.73
CA ARG A 11 -3.76 1.87 -40.22
C ARG A 11 -2.85 0.66 -40.41
N GLY A 12 -3.35 -0.40 -41.04
CA GLY A 12 -2.70 -1.71 -41.10
C GLY A 12 -2.92 -2.53 -39.82
N ALA A 13 -2.82 -3.86 -39.97
CA ALA A 13 -2.88 -4.80 -38.86
C ALA A 13 -1.70 -4.61 -37.87
N PHE A 14 -1.76 -5.23 -36.70
CA PHE A 14 -0.59 -5.28 -35.81
C PHE A 14 0.55 -6.13 -36.44
N PRO A 15 1.83 -5.88 -36.09
CA PRO A 15 2.97 -6.48 -36.80
C PRO A 15 2.94 -8.02 -36.89
N ASN A 16 2.68 -8.72 -35.78
CA ASN A 16 2.61 -10.19 -35.75
C ASN A 16 1.22 -10.76 -36.13
N PHE A 17 0.38 -9.99 -36.83
CA PHE A 17 -0.95 -10.46 -37.23
C PHE A 17 -0.93 -11.78 -38.01
N PRO A 18 -0.05 -11.98 -39.03
CA PRO A 18 -0.03 -13.22 -39.80
C PRO A 18 0.20 -14.49 -38.96
N GLU A 19 0.96 -14.37 -37.88
CA GLU A 19 1.29 -15.49 -36.99
C GLU A 19 0.25 -15.72 -35.89
N SER A 20 -0.66 -14.77 -35.69
CA SER A 20 -1.66 -14.79 -34.62
C SER A 20 -2.85 -15.70 -34.90
N VAL A 21 -3.66 -16.00 -33.88
CA VAL A 21 -4.93 -16.71 -34.04
C VAL A 21 -5.88 -16.04 -35.05
N TYR A 22 -5.82 -14.71 -35.19
CA TYR A 22 -6.69 -13.99 -36.11
C TYR A 22 -6.20 -14.09 -37.55
N GLY A 23 -4.89 -13.89 -37.80
CA GLY A 23 -4.32 -13.99 -39.15
C GLY A 23 -4.37 -15.41 -39.69
N ARG A 24 -4.20 -16.43 -38.83
CA ARG A 24 -4.36 -17.84 -39.22
C ARG A 24 -5.81 -18.21 -39.55
N GLN A 25 -6.79 -17.61 -38.87
CA GLN A 25 -8.22 -17.90 -39.10
C GLN A 25 -8.79 -17.11 -40.28
N ASN A 26 -8.39 -15.85 -40.44
CA ASN A 26 -8.90 -14.97 -41.48
C ASN A 26 -7.82 -13.93 -41.90
N PRO A 27 -6.92 -14.30 -42.82
CA PRO A 27 -5.79 -13.45 -43.21
C PRO A 27 -6.21 -12.16 -43.91
N ASP A 28 -7.39 -12.14 -44.55
CA ASP A 28 -7.90 -11.01 -45.32
C ASP A 28 -8.59 -9.94 -44.45
N VAL A 29 -8.78 -10.21 -43.16
CA VAL A 29 -9.48 -9.31 -42.23
C VAL A 29 -8.47 -8.74 -41.21
N PRO A 30 -7.80 -7.62 -41.53
CA PRO A 30 -6.77 -7.06 -40.66
C PRO A 30 -7.39 -6.56 -39.35
N VAL A 31 -6.76 -6.89 -38.21
CA VAL A 31 -7.12 -6.30 -36.92
C VAL A 31 -5.95 -5.50 -36.36
N ARG A 32 -6.25 -4.35 -35.75
CA ARG A 32 -5.22 -3.45 -35.23
C ARG A 32 -4.63 -3.88 -33.89
N ASN A 33 -5.39 -4.62 -33.08
CA ASN A 33 -5.03 -4.93 -31.70
C ASN A 33 -4.97 -6.45 -31.49
N ALA A 34 -3.85 -6.95 -30.96
CA ALA A 34 -3.68 -8.36 -30.63
C ALA A 34 -4.61 -8.80 -29.48
N THR A 35 -4.83 -7.95 -28.49
CA THR A 35 -5.80 -8.14 -27.40
C THR A 35 -6.61 -6.86 -27.21
N ARG A 36 -7.86 -6.98 -26.75
CA ARG A 36 -8.81 -5.84 -26.69
C ARG A 36 -9.50 -5.69 -25.35
N THR A 37 -9.72 -6.79 -24.63
CA THR A 37 -10.48 -6.78 -23.38
C THR A 37 -9.64 -7.31 -22.22
N THR A 38 -9.70 -6.57 -21.12
CA THR A 38 -9.11 -6.89 -19.82
C THR A 38 -10.01 -6.29 -18.76
N ILE A 39 -10.23 -6.98 -17.64
CA ILE A 39 -10.96 -6.41 -16.50
C ILE A 39 -9.94 -6.14 -15.41
N ALA A 40 -9.53 -4.88 -15.29
CA ALA A 40 -8.57 -4.42 -14.29
C ALA A 40 -9.27 -3.98 -13.00
N PRO A 41 -8.56 -3.88 -11.87
CA PRO A 41 -9.08 -3.21 -10.67
C PRO A 41 -9.49 -1.77 -11.00
N THR A 42 -10.66 -1.35 -10.50
CA THR A 42 -11.18 0.01 -10.75
C THR A 42 -11.51 0.78 -9.48
N GLY A 43 -10.92 0.41 -8.33
CA GLY A 43 -11.28 0.97 -7.01
C GLY A 43 -11.38 2.51 -6.98
N THR A 44 -10.34 3.24 -7.41
CA THR A 44 -10.39 4.72 -7.42
C THR A 44 -11.33 5.26 -8.50
N LEU A 45 -11.38 4.62 -9.68
CA LEU A 45 -12.23 5.07 -10.79
C LEU A 45 -13.71 4.88 -10.50
N SER A 46 -14.07 3.81 -9.80
CA SER A 46 -15.46 3.51 -9.45
C SER A 46 -15.99 4.49 -8.41
N ILE A 47 -15.13 5.01 -7.52
CA ILE A 47 -15.47 6.11 -6.60
C ILE A 47 -15.78 7.38 -7.39
N ILE A 48 -14.94 7.75 -8.37
CA ILE A 48 -15.17 8.93 -9.22
C ILE A 48 -16.47 8.77 -10.02
N ALA A 49 -16.72 7.57 -10.54
CA ALA A 49 -17.91 7.27 -11.33
C ALA A 49 -19.17 7.00 -10.49
N GLY A 50 -19.05 6.89 -9.16
CA GLY A 50 -20.16 6.55 -8.27
C GLY A 50 -20.77 5.17 -8.52
N CYS A 51 -19.96 4.17 -8.88
CA CYS A 51 -20.42 2.81 -9.21
C CYS A 51 -19.60 1.72 -8.50
N SER A 52 -19.98 0.44 -8.68
CA SER A 52 -19.23 -0.71 -8.18
C SER A 52 -17.90 -0.88 -8.92
N SER A 53 -16.88 -1.42 -8.25
CA SER A 53 -15.56 -1.66 -8.85
C SER A 53 -15.58 -2.92 -9.74
N GLY A 54 -15.45 -2.73 -11.05
CA GLY A 54 -15.28 -3.81 -12.02
C GLY A 54 -16.45 -4.79 -12.01
N VAL A 55 -16.14 -6.07 -11.76
CA VAL A 55 -17.12 -7.17 -11.64
C VAL A 55 -17.25 -7.66 -10.19
N GLU A 56 -16.94 -6.80 -9.23
CA GLU A 56 -17.04 -7.11 -7.81
C GLU A 56 -18.47 -6.92 -7.30
N PRO A 57 -18.96 -7.83 -6.43
CA PRO A 57 -20.12 -7.53 -5.60
C PRO A 57 -19.78 -6.37 -4.67
N VAL A 58 -20.83 -5.71 -4.18
CA VAL A 58 -20.67 -4.62 -3.22
C VAL A 58 -20.08 -5.22 -1.93
N PHE A 59 -19.02 -4.60 -1.41
CA PHE A 59 -18.37 -5.09 -0.19
C PHE A 59 -19.26 -4.88 1.05
N ALA A 60 -19.88 -3.70 1.17
CA ALA A 60 -20.81 -3.37 2.26
C ALA A 60 -21.94 -2.46 1.76
N ILE A 61 -23.16 -2.70 2.25
CA ILE A 61 -24.34 -1.88 1.92
C ILE A 61 -24.32 -0.53 2.64
N SER A 62 -23.73 -0.48 3.83
CA SER A 62 -23.56 0.73 4.63
C SER A 62 -22.19 0.70 5.27
N PHE A 63 -21.47 1.82 5.22
CA PHE A 63 -20.19 2.00 5.90
C PHE A 63 -20.22 3.26 6.76
N LEU A 64 -19.56 3.17 7.92
CA LEU A 64 -19.45 4.26 8.85
C LEU A 64 -18.31 5.19 8.42
N ARG A 65 -18.64 6.46 8.17
CA ARG A 65 -17.64 7.50 7.96
C ARG A 65 -17.63 8.42 9.16
N ARG A 66 -16.52 8.44 9.90
CA ARG A 66 -16.29 9.43 10.94
C ARG A 66 -15.88 10.74 10.28
N VAL A 67 -16.73 11.75 10.40
CA VAL A 67 -16.45 13.11 9.96
C VAL A 67 -15.83 13.88 11.14
N MET A 68 -15.19 15.02 10.87
CA MET A 68 -14.68 15.91 11.92
C MET A 68 -15.78 16.18 12.99
N ASP A 69 -15.38 16.31 14.24
CA ASP A 69 -16.24 16.46 15.44
C ASP A 69 -16.94 15.19 15.95
N ASN A 70 -16.34 14.00 15.76
CA ASN A 70 -16.84 12.72 16.29
C ASN A 70 -18.27 12.36 15.82
N THR A 71 -18.76 13.01 14.77
CA THR A 71 -20.07 12.72 14.20
C THR A 71 -19.96 11.54 13.25
N GLU A 72 -20.69 10.47 13.59
CA GLU A 72 -20.80 9.25 12.80
C GLU A 72 -21.83 9.46 11.68
N MET A 73 -21.38 9.43 10.43
CA MET A 73 -22.26 9.53 9.26
C MET A 73 -22.24 8.20 8.49
N TYR A 74 -23.41 7.62 8.28
CA TYR A 74 -23.55 6.39 7.48
C TYR A 74 -23.58 6.73 6.00
N GLU A 75 -22.61 6.24 5.27
CA GLU A 75 -22.64 6.25 3.81
C GLU A 75 -23.27 4.94 3.34
N VAL A 76 -24.41 5.05 2.66
CA VAL A 76 -25.27 3.92 2.30
C VAL A 76 -25.30 3.79 0.79
N ASN A 77 -25.32 2.55 0.29
CA ASN A 77 -25.55 2.28 -1.11
C ASN A 77 -26.82 3.00 -1.59
N PRO A 78 -26.73 3.87 -2.61
CA PRO A 78 -27.85 4.74 -3.01
C PRO A 78 -29.04 3.95 -3.55
N VAL A 79 -28.80 2.80 -4.20
CA VAL A 79 -29.85 1.92 -4.72
C VAL A 79 -30.60 1.25 -3.56
N PHE A 80 -29.87 0.78 -2.55
CA PHE A 80 -30.49 0.25 -1.32
C PHE A 80 -31.31 1.32 -0.60
N ALA A 81 -30.75 2.51 -0.41
CA ALA A 81 -31.43 3.61 0.29
C ALA A 81 -32.72 4.02 -0.43
N ALA A 82 -32.71 4.11 -1.76
CA ALA A 82 -33.90 4.39 -2.56
C ALA A 82 -34.96 3.30 -2.42
N ALA A 83 -34.57 2.03 -2.53
CA ALA A 83 -35.48 0.89 -2.37
C ALA A 83 -36.10 0.84 -0.97
N ALA A 84 -35.30 1.05 0.07
CA ALA A 84 -35.72 1.05 1.46
C ALA A 84 -36.70 2.19 1.78
N LYS A 85 -36.46 3.40 1.25
CA LYS A 85 -37.37 4.54 1.41
C LYS A 85 -38.70 4.30 0.69
N ALA A 86 -38.64 3.82 -0.55
CA ALA A 86 -39.84 3.56 -1.35
C ALA A 86 -40.75 2.48 -0.74
N HIS A 87 -40.19 1.54 0.03
CA HIS A 87 -40.92 0.41 0.60
C HIS A 87 -41.04 0.46 2.13
N GLY A 88 -40.73 1.61 2.74
CA GLY A 88 -41.06 1.88 4.14
C GLY A 88 -40.23 1.15 5.20
N PHE A 89 -39.06 0.60 4.86
CA PHE A 89 -38.16 -0.05 5.83
C PHE A 89 -36.86 0.74 6.10
N TYR A 90 -36.74 1.95 5.54
CA TYR A 90 -35.60 2.82 5.83
C TYR A 90 -35.65 3.37 7.27
N SER A 91 -34.62 3.10 8.07
CA SER A 91 -34.45 3.74 9.38
C SER A 91 -32.97 3.82 9.77
N GLU A 92 -32.59 4.83 10.56
CA GLU A 92 -31.22 4.93 11.09
C GLU A 92 -30.84 3.72 11.95
N LYS A 93 -31.80 3.17 12.71
CA LYS A 93 -31.59 1.95 13.50
C LYS A 93 -31.23 0.76 12.60
N LEU A 94 -31.91 0.61 11.47
CA LEU A 94 -31.62 -0.44 10.49
C LEU A 94 -30.25 -0.22 9.86
N LEU A 95 -29.92 1.00 9.43
CA LEU A 95 -28.61 1.32 8.85
C LEU A 95 -27.46 1.03 9.83
N LYS A 96 -27.65 1.37 11.10
CA LYS A 96 -26.69 1.03 12.17
C LYS A 96 -26.52 -0.49 12.32
N LYS A 97 -27.61 -1.28 12.30
CA LYS A 97 -27.54 -2.74 12.33
C LYS A 97 -26.81 -3.32 11.11
N ILE A 98 -27.06 -2.76 9.92
CA ILE A 98 -26.41 -3.20 8.68
C ILE A 98 -24.92 -2.87 8.73
N SER A 99 -24.55 -1.64 9.11
CA SER A 99 -23.16 -1.22 9.27
C SER A 99 -22.42 -2.11 10.27
N SER A 100 -23.08 -2.47 11.38
CA SER A 100 -22.45 -3.30 12.40
C SER A 100 -22.29 -4.76 11.99
N ARG A 101 -23.26 -5.32 11.24
CA ARG A 101 -23.19 -6.71 10.79
C ARG A 101 -22.39 -6.90 9.50
N GLY A 102 -22.34 -5.88 8.66
CA GLY A 102 -21.75 -5.95 7.31
C GLY A 102 -22.64 -6.62 6.26
N THR A 103 -23.82 -7.09 6.63
CA THR A 103 -24.75 -7.82 5.75
C THR A 103 -26.21 -7.47 6.05
N VAL A 104 -27.05 -7.58 5.03
CA VAL A 104 -28.51 -7.49 5.15
C VAL A 104 -29.15 -8.85 5.42
N GLN A 105 -28.39 -9.95 5.34
CA GLN A 105 -28.92 -11.29 5.56
C GLN A 105 -29.34 -11.48 7.02
N GLY A 106 -30.40 -12.26 7.22
CA GLY A 106 -30.98 -12.52 8.55
C GLY A 106 -31.67 -11.33 9.24
N LEU A 107 -31.80 -10.17 8.57
CA LEU A 107 -32.58 -9.05 9.09
C LEU A 107 -34.05 -9.17 8.64
N GLU A 108 -34.92 -9.65 9.53
CA GLU A 108 -36.37 -9.83 9.25
C GLU A 108 -37.09 -8.52 8.89
N GLU A 109 -36.58 -7.40 9.40
CA GLU A 109 -37.02 -6.04 9.10
C GLU A 109 -36.88 -5.70 7.60
N ILE A 110 -36.07 -6.46 6.85
CA ILE A 110 -35.86 -6.31 5.41
C ILE A 110 -36.61 -7.44 4.68
N PRO A 111 -37.57 -7.13 3.79
CA PRO A 111 -38.25 -8.14 2.99
C PRO A 111 -37.28 -9.04 2.22
N LEU A 112 -37.58 -10.34 2.14
CA LEU A 112 -36.69 -11.36 1.53
C LEU A 112 -36.22 -10.99 0.13
N LYS A 113 -37.13 -10.45 -0.71
CA LYS A 113 -36.80 -10.01 -2.07
C LYS A 113 -35.67 -8.97 -2.13
N TYR A 114 -35.53 -8.13 -1.11
CA TYR A 114 -34.45 -7.15 -1.04
C TYR A 114 -33.18 -7.77 -0.47
N ARG A 115 -33.30 -8.67 0.52
CA ARG A 115 -32.15 -9.42 1.02
C ARG A 115 -31.45 -10.22 -0.08
N GLN A 116 -32.22 -10.83 -0.99
CA GLN A 116 -31.67 -11.57 -2.14
C GLN A 116 -30.95 -10.68 -3.17
N VAL A 117 -31.33 -9.40 -3.29
CA VAL A 117 -30.73 -8.47 -4.27
C VAL A 117 -29.48 -7.80 -3.71
N PHE A 118 -29.43 -7.57 -2.40
CA PHE A 118 -28.38 -6.80 -1.73
C PHE A 118 -27.39 -7.69 -0.99
N GLU A 119 -27.08 -8.86 -1.55
CA GLU A 119 -25.98 -9.71 -1.09
C GLU A 119 -24.63 -8.97 -1.23
N THR A 120 -23.82 -9.02 -0.17
CA THR A 120 -22.48 -8.46 -0.17
C THR A 120 -21.44 -9.50 -0.59
N ALA A 121 -20.21 -9.05 -0.76
CA ALA A 121 -19.08 -9.91 -1.08
C ALA A 121 -18.87 -11.07 -0.10
N HIS A 122 -19.32 -10.95 1.16
CA HIS A 122 -19.20 -12.00 2.18
C HIS A 122 -20.42 -12.94 2.23
N ASP A 123 -21.55 -12.51 1.68
CA ASP A 123 -22.76 -13.33 1.61
C ASP A 123 -22.68 -14.38 0.48
N ILE A 124 -21.85 -14.11 -0.53
CA ILE A 124 -21.74 -14.92 -1.73
C ILE A 124 -20.75 -16.06 -1.51
N ASN A 125 -21.19 -17.29 -1.80
CA ASN A 125 -20.33 -18.47 -1.70
C ASN A 125 -19.11 -18.35 -2.65
N PRO A 126 -17.90 -18.77 -2.23
CA PRO A 126 -16.69 -18.76 -3.08
C PRO A 126 -16.90 -19.40 -4.47
N ARG A 127 -17.70 -20.46 -4.56
CA ARG A 127 -18.08 -21.10 -5.82
C ARG A 127 -18.77 -20.12 -6.77
N ASN A 128 -19.75 -19.37 -6.28
CA ASN A 128 -20.49 -18.38 -7.09
C ASN A 128 -19.58 -17.22 -7.53
N HIS A 129 -18.63 -16.82 -6.69
CA HIS A 129 -17.60 -15.85 -7.07
C HIS A 129 -16.76 -16.35 -8.26
N ILE A 130 -16.33 -17.61 -8.24
CA ILE A 130 -15.52 -18.23 -9.30
C ILE A 130 -16.34 -18.39 -10.59
N GLU A 131 -17.58 -18.87 -10.49
CA GLU A 131 -18.50 -19.01 -11.62
C GLU A 131 -18.76 -17.64 -12.30
N THR A 132 -18.93 -16.58 -11.50
CA THR A 132 -19.04 -15.21 -12.01
C THR A 132 -17.77 -14.81 -12.76
N GLN A 133 -16.58 -15.05 -12.18
CA GLN A 133 -15.32 -14.73 -12.86
C GLN A 133 -15.18 -15.49 -14.18
N ALA A 134 -15.52 -16.78 -14.20
CA ALA A 134 -15.44 -17.63 -15.38
C ALA A 134 -16.36 -17.12 -16.51
N ALA A 135 -17.58 -16.70 -16.16
CA ALA A 135 -18.52 -16.13 -17.11
C ALA A 135 -17.95 -14.90 -17.84
N PHE A 136 -17.29 -13.98 -17.11
CA PHE A 136 -16.60 -12.84 -17.72
C PHE A 136 -15.31 -13.23 -18.44
N GLN A 137 -14.56 -14.21 -17.93
CA GLN A 137 -13.30 -14.64 -18.51
C GLN A 137 -13.48 -15.20 -19.92
N LYS A 138 -14.61 -15.89 -20.20
CA LYS A 138 -14.98 -16.42 -21.52
C LYS A 138 -14.94 -15.37 -22.64
N PHE A 139 -15.21 -14.11 -22.31
CA PHE A 139 -15.26 -13.00 -23.27
C PHE A 139 -14.10 -12.00 -23.11
N THR A 140 -13.11 -12.34 -22.28
CA THR A 140 -11.97 -11.47 -21.95
C THR A 140 -10.67 -12.01 -22.55
N ASN A 141 -9.99 -11.22 -23.39
CA ASN A 141 -8.75 -11.64 -24.06
C ASN A 141 -7.59 -11.80 -23.09
N ASN A 142 -7.44 -10.88 -22.14
CA ASN A 142 -6.48 -10.98 -21.04
C ASN A 142 -7.16 -11.63 -19.83
N ALA A 143 -6.81 -11.21 -18.61
CA ALA A 143 -7.36 -11.74 -17.37
C ALA A 143 -8.51 -10.88 -16.82
N VAL A 144 -9.22 -11.47 -15.86
CA VAL A 144 -10.22 -10.78 -15.03
C VAL A 144 -9.64 -10.63 -13.62
N SER A 145 -9.50 -9.39 -13.16
CA SER A 145 -9.16 -9.09 -11.78
C SER A 145 -10.43 -9.05 -10.95
N LYS A 146 -10.69 -10.17 -10.26
CA LYS A 146 -11.81 -10.35 -9.35
C LYS A 146 -11.32 -11.05 -8.08
N THR A 147 -11.79 -10.59 -6.93
CA THR A 147 -11.52 -11.19 -5.62
C THR A 147 -12.61 -12.19 -5.25
N ILE A 148 -12.16 -13.37 -4.82
CA ILE A 148 -12.97 -14.42 -4.20
C ILE A 148 -12.82 -14.24 -2.68
N ASN A 149 -13.92 -13.89 -2.02
CA ASN A 149 -13.91 -13.67 -0.58
C ASN A 149 -14.25 -14.99 0.14
N PHE A 150 -13.48 -15.28 1.18
CA PHE A 150 -13.65 -16.44 2.04
C PHE A 150 -13.93 -15.99 3.47
N GLY A 151 -14.72 -16.78 4.18
CA GLY A 151 -14.88 -16.64 5.63
C GLY A 151 -13.56 -16.86 6.37
N HIS A 152 -13.49 -16.35 7.60
CA HIS A 152 -12.30 -16.47 8.46
C HIS A 152 -11.89 -17.93 8.72
N ASP A 153 -12.86 -18.83 8.75
CA ASP A 153 -12.72 -20.27 8.98
C ASP A 153 -12.22 -21.07 7.76
N ALA A 154 -12.05 -20.42 6.60
CA ALA A 154 -11.61 -21.10 5.39
C ALA A 154 -10.22 -21.75 5.54
N THR A 155 -10.17 -23.02 5.16
CA THR A 155 -8.99 -23.88 5.26
C THR A 155 -8.08 -23.76 4.04
N VAL A 156 -6.89 -24.34 4.15
CA VAL A 156 -5.97 -24.46 3.00
C VAL A 156 -6.58 -25.31 1.88
N GLU A 157 -7.35 -26.34 2.24
CA GLU A 157 -8.04 -27.21 1.28
C GLU A 157 -9.11 -26.44 0.51
N ASP A 158 -9.88 -25.56 1.17
CA ASP A 158 -10.87 -24.70 0.50
C ASP A 158 -10.22 -23.78 -0.54
N VAL A 159 -9.06 -23.21 -0.19
CA VAL A 159 -8.26 -22.37 -1.09
C VAL A 159 -7.74 -23.17 -2.27
N GLN A 160 -7.20 -24.38 -2.03
CA GLN A 160 -6.74 -25.28 -3.08
C GLN A 160 -7.89 -25.64 -4.04
N ASN A 161 -9.05 -26.01 -3.50
CA ASN A 161 -10.23 -26.37 -4.29
C ASN A 161 -10.70 -25.20 -5.15
N ALA A 162 -10.63 -23.97 -4.65
CA ALA A 162 -10.96 -22.78 -5.44
C ALA A 162 -9.99 -22.55 -6.62
N TYR A 163 -8.68 -22.73 -6.43
CA TYR A 163 -7.73 -22.67 -7.54
C TYR A 163 -7.98 -23.78 -8.57
N MET A 164 -8.25 -25.01 -8.13
CA MET A 164 -8.55 -26.13 -9.03
C MET A 164 -9.83 -25.88 -9.82
N MET A 165 -10.89 -25.42 -9.17
CA MET A 165 -12.15 -25.06 -9.82
C MET A 165 -11.96 -23.92 -10.84
N ALA A 166 -11.21 -22.88 -10.48
CA ALA A 166 -10.90 -21.79 -11.40
C ALA A 166 -10.14 -22.29 -12.64
N TYR A 167 -9.17 -23.18 -12.45
CA TYR A 167 -8.43 -23.82 -13.54
C TYR A 167 -9.36 -24.64 -14.46
N GLU A 168 -10.20 -25.50 -13.88
CA GLU A 168 -11.17 -26.31 -14.63
C GLU A 168 -12.16 -25.46 -15.44
N MET A 169 -12.51 -24.27 -14.93
CA MET A 169 -13.38 -23.30 -15.59
C MET A 169 -12.65 -22.38 -16.60
N ASN A 170 -11.37 -22.63 -16.89
CA ASN A 170 -10.53 -21.83 -17.79
C ASN A 170 -10.35 -20.36 -17.33
N CYS A 171 -10.37 -20.11 -16.02
CA CYS A 171 -9.92 -18.85 -15.45
C CYS A 171 -8.40 -18.70 -15.61
N LYS A 172 -7.93 -17.52 -16.04
CA LYS A 172 -6.49 -17.27 -16.25
C LYS A 172 -5.73 -16.89 -14.99
N GLY A 173 -6.45 -16.63 -13.91
CA GLY A 173 -5.90 -16.26 -12.61
C GLY A 173 -7.01 -16.23 -11.59
N LEU A 174 -6.65 -16.14 -10.31
CA LEU A 174 -7.60 -16.07 -9.20
C LEU A 174 -6.98 -15.22 -8.11
N THR A 175 -7.75 -14.30 -7.55
CA THR A 175 -7.34 -13.54 -6.36
C THR A 175 -8.22 -13.95 -5.20
N ILE A 176 -7.61 -14.38 -4.10
CA ILE A 176 -8.32 -14.82 -2.91
C ILE A 176 -8.11 -13.81 -1.79
N TYR A 177 -9.19 -13.49 -1.09
CA TYR A 177 -9.16 -12.78 0.16
C TYR A 177 -9.87 -13.63 1.22
N ARG A 178 -9.15 -13.99 2.29
CA ARG A 178 -9.73 -14.65 3.45
C ARG A 178 -9.91 -13.62 4.54
N ASP A 179 -11.12 -13.54 5.10
CA ASP A 179 -11.40 -12.59 6.16
C ASP A 179 -10.44 -12.77 7.36
N GLY A 180 -10.01 -11.65 7.95
CA GLY A 180 -9.03 -11.62 9.03
C GLY A 180 -7.59 -11.98 8.65
N CYS A 181 -7.26 -12.20 7.36
CA CYS A 181 -5.88 -12.56 6.96
C CYS A 181 -4.88 -11.39 6.95
N ARG A 182 -5.36 -10.15 7.09
CA ARG A 182 -4.55 -8.92 7.16
C ARG A 182 -4.98 -8.07 8.35
N ALA A 183 -4.02 -7.67 9.17
CA ALA A 183 -4.21 -6.86 10.39
C ALA A 183 -4.69 -5.41 10.16
N ASN A 184 -4.77 -4.94 8.90
CA ASN A 184 -5.28 -3.61 8.55
C ASN A 184 -6.21 -3.75 7.34
N GLN A 185 -7.51 -3.90 7.59
CA GLN A 185 -8.53 -3.91 6.55
C GLN A 185 -8.89 -2.46 6.17
N VAL A 186 -8.87 -2.12 4.88
CA VAL A 186 -9.23 -0.77 4.40
C VAL A 186 -10.76 -0.56 4.38
N LEU A 187 -11.50 -1.65 4.28
CA LEU A 187 -12.95 -1.71 4.38
C LEU A 187 -13.27 -2.71 5.48
N SER A 188 -13.64 -2.25 6.67
CA SER A 188 -14.10 -3.08 7.78
C SER A 188 -15.55 -2.76 8.11
N THR A 189 -16.32 -3.79 8.41
CA THR A 189 -17.63 -3.68 9.05
C THR A 189 -17.41 -3.80 10.55
N ASP A 190 -18.25 -3.25 11.43
CA ASP A 190 -17.96 -3.30 12.87
C ASP A 190 -17.82 -4.75 13.39
N SER A 191 -18.43 -5.72 12.69
CA SER A 191 -18.33 -7.16 12.94
C SER A 191 -16.92 -7.75 12.73
N THR A 192 -16.13 -7.25 11.78
CA THR A 192 -14.72 -7.66 11.61
C THR A 192 -13.79 -6.90 12.55
N GLY A 193 -14.26 -5.79 13.15
CA GLY A 193 -13.58 -5.07 14.21
C GLY A 193 -13.73 -5.66 15.62
N ALA A 194 -14.64 -6.63 15.83
CA ALA A 194 -14.92 -7.17 17.16
C ALA A 194 -13.92 -8.23 17.63
N ALA A 195 -13.12 -8.83 16.75
CA ALA A 195 -12.05 -9.76 17.11
C ALA A 195 -10.68 -9.08 17.31
N GLU A 196 -10.56 -7.78 17.01
CA GLU A 196 -9.34 -6.98 17.17
C GLU A 196 -9.50 -5.82 18.16
N SER A 197 -10.44 -5.91 19.10
CA SER A 197 -10.60 -4.92 20.18
C SER A 197 -9.50 -4.96 21.25
N GLN A 198 -8.28 -5.38 20.89
CA GLN A 198 -7.05 -5.16 21.66
C GLN A 198 -5.85 -4.85 20.75
N ALA A 199 -5.98 -3.96 19.75
CA ALA A 199 -4.84 -3.13 19.34
C ALA A 199 -5.26 -1.98 18.42
N LYS A 200 -4.94 -0.77 18.88
CA LYS A 200 -4.90 0.50 18.15
C LYS A 200 -6.24 1.12 17.79
N GLU A 201 -6.76 1.81 18.79
CA GLU A 201 -7.08 3.23 18.58
C GLU A 201 -6.04 3.84 17.65
N ALA A 202 -6.46 4.30 16.47
CA ALA A 202 -5.78 5.42 15.82
C ALA A 202 -6.00 6.62 16.75
N GLY A 203 -5.23 6.66 17.84
CA GLY A 203 -5.21 7.76 18.77
C GLY A 203 -4.94 9.01 17.96
N GLY A 204 -5.86 9.97 18.01
CA GLY A 204 -5.53 11.34 17.65
C GLY A 204 -4.22 11.72 18.33
N LEU A 205 -3.37 12.49 17.65
CA LEU A 205 -2.04 12.94 18.10
C LEU A 205 -1.87 12.81 19.62
N ILE A 206 -1.31 11.69 20.09
CA ILE A 206 -1.10 11.48 21.52
C ILE A 206 0.06 12.37 21.89
N LYS A 207 -0.24 13.57 22.35
CA LYS A 207 0.78 14.50 22.85
C LYS A 207 1.36 13.90 24.12
N ARG A 208 2.50 13.22 23.99
CA ARG A 208 3.26 12.72 25.14
C ARG A 208 3.89 13.92 25.88
N ASP A 209 3.52 14.09 27.15
CA ASP A 209 4.14 15.08 28.01
C ASP A 209 5.61 14.71 28.23
N ARG A 210 6.49 15.71 28.09
CA ARG A 210 7.93 15.49 28.17
C ARG A 210 8.37 15.42 29.64
N PRO A 211 8.96 14.30 30.12
CA PRO A 211 9.56 14.22 31.44
C PRO A 211 10.68 15.26 31.64
N ARG A 212 10.96 15.60 32.91
CA ARG A 212 12.03 16.54 33.26
C ARG A 212 13.43 16.00 32.89
N SER A 213 13.60 14.69 32.89
CA SER A 213 14.84 13.99 32.52
C SER A 213 14.51 12.75 31.72
N LEU A 214 15.34 12.45 30.73
CA LEU A 214 15.27 11.24 29.90
C LEU A 214 16.61 10.52 29.95
N VAL A 215 16.59 9.21 29.73
CA VAL A 215 17.79 8.39 29.61
C VAL A 215 18.03 8.14 28.13
N GLY A 216 19.29 8.21 27.68
CA GLY A 216 19.60 8.01 26.27
C GLY A 216 21.00 7.47 26.03
N LYS A 217 21.22 7.04 24.79
CA LYS A 217 22.51 6.55 24.29
C LYS A 217 22.94 7.41 23.11
N THR A 218 24.24 7.69 23.04
CA THR A 218 24.84 8.42 21.92
C THR A 218 25.66 7.48 21.06
N TYR A 219 25.37 7.49 19.76
CA TYR A 219 26.02 6.70 18.73
C TYR A 219 26.92 7.62 17.90
N GLN A 220 28.19 7.26 17.79
CA GLN A 220 29.12 7.96 16.92
C GLN A 220 29.08 7.35 15.51
N MET A 221 28.68 8.16 14.53
CA MET A 221 28.55 7.79 13.13
C MET A 221 29.61 8.52 12.30
N THR A 222 30.30 7.80 11.42
CA THR A 222 31.25 8.43 10.49
C THR A 222 30.53 8.77 9.20
N THR A 223 30.40 10.06 8.88
CA THR A 223 29.76 10.57 7.66
C THR A 223 30.79 11.31 6.79
N GLY A 224 30.50 11.54 5.50
CA GLY A 224 31.40 12.36 4.67
C GLY A 224 31.38 13.85 5.02
N CYS A 225 30.44 14.31 5.84
CA CYS A 225 30.45 15.65 6.43
C CYS A 225 31.27 15.71 7.75
N GLY A 226 31.82 14.59 8.21
CA GLY A 226 32.57 14.48 9.46
C GLY A 226 31.93 13.53 10.47
N GLN A 227 32.48 13.52 11.69
CA GLN A 227 31.95 12.71 12.79
C GLN A 227 30.59 13.27 13.23
N MET A 228 29.56 12.44 13.22
CA MET A 228 28.22 12.75 13.70
C MET A 228 27.96 11.98 14.99
N TYR A 229 27.33 12.64 15.94
CA TYR A 229 26.84 12.01 17.17
C TYR A 229 25.31 12.03 17.14
N VAL A 230 24.70 10.86 17.25
CA VAL A 230 23.24 10.70 17.28
C VAL A 230 22.85 10.22 18.68
N THR A 231 22.17 11.07 19.43
CA THR A 231 21.65 10.76 20.76
C THR A 231 20.18 10.42 20.69
N ILE A 232 19.83 9.22 21.12
CA ILE A 232 18.45 8.73 21.19
C ILE A 232 18.07 8.62 22.66
N ASN A 233 17.05 9.37 23.05
CA ASN A 233 16.52 9.42 24.40
C ASN A 233 15.17 8.70 24.46
N GLU A 234 14.92 8.06 25.59
CA GLU A 234 13.77 7.20 25.83
C GLU A 234 13.02 7.67 27.07
N ASP A 235 11.72 7.38 27.09
CA ASP A 235 10.91 7.58 28.28
C ASP A 235 11.09 6.44 29.30
N ASN A 236 10.35 6.53 30.40
CA ASN A 236 10.39 5.54 31.47
C ASN A 236 9.93 4.14 31.02
N ASP A 237 9.17 4.06 29.93
CA ASP A 237 8.66 2.81 29.35
C ASP A 237 9.58 2.25 28.24
N LYS A 238 10.77 2.83 28.07
CA LYS A 238 11.76 2.48 27.04
C LYS A 238 11.29 2.70 25.61
N HIS A 239 10.32 3.59 25.41
CA HIS A 239 9.94 4.03 24.07
C HIS A 239 10.79 5.22 23.65
N GLN A 240 11.22 5.23 22.39
CA GLN A 240 11.94 6.37 21.83
C GLN A 240 11.10 7.64 21.97
N PHE A 241 11.74 8.70 22.43
CA PHE A 241 11.08 9.95 22.80
C PHE A 241 11.61 11.14 22.00
N GLU A 242 12.93 11.30 21.93
CA GLU A 242 13.57 12.38 21.17
C GLU A 242 14.92 11.93 20.61
N LEU A 243 15.26 12.49 19.44
CA LEU A 243 16.53 12.31 18.75
C LEU A 243 17.21 13.65 18.60
N PHE A 244 18.40 13.76 19.15
CA PHE A 244 19.33 14.83 18.83
C PHE A 244 20.46 14.29 18.00
N ASN A 245 20.94 15.11 17.08
CA ASN A 245 22.13 14.77 16.34
C ASN A 245 22.95 16.03 16.10
N PHE A 246 24.26 15.84 16.04
CA PHE A 246 25.21 16.92 15.81
C PHE A 246 26.35 16.40 14.96
N VAL A 247 26.64 17.12 13.87
CA VAL A 247 27.81 16.86 13.02
C VAL A 247 28.93 17.77 13.50
N GLY A 248 30.02 17.20 14.00
CA GLY A 248 31.10 17.85 14.75
C GLY A 248 31.56 19.24 14.28
N LYS A 249 32.73 19.32 13.63
CA LYS A 249 33.32 20.61 13.17
C LYS A 249 32.65 21.17 11.90
N ALA A 250 31.54 20.59 11.47
CA ALA A 250 30.86 20.96 10.24
C ALA A 250 29.79 22.03 10.54
N GLY A 251 30.06 23.27 10.15
CA GLY A 251 29.03 24.31 10.05
C GLY A 251 28.28 24.25 8.70
N GLY A 252 27.19 25.02 8.58
CA GLY A 252 26.50 25.24 7.30
C GLY A 252 25.30 24.32 7.03
N CYS A 253 25.04 24.02 5.75
CA CYS A 253 23.81 23.32 5.32
C CYS A 253 23.63 21.94 5.94
N ALA A 254 24.72 21.18 6.11
CA ALA A 254 24.66 19.84 6.70
C ALA A 254 24.16 19.90 8.15
N ALA A 255 24.71 20.78 8.98
CA ALA A 255 24.28 20.95 10.37
C ALA A 255 22.81 21.40 10.47
N SER A 256 22.39 22.35 9.62
CA SER A 256 21.02 22.85 9.57
C SER A 256 20.01 21.75 9.21
N GLN A 257 20.29 20.95 8.17
CA GLN A 257 19.43 19.84 7.76
C GLN A 257 19.39 18.74 8.82
N CYS A 258 20.53 18.42 9.40
CA CYS A 258 20.66 17.44 10.49
C CYS A 258 19.81 17.83 11.71
N GLU A 259 19.89 19.10 12.13
CA GLU A 259 19.06 19.62 13.21
C GLU A 259 17.56 19.57 12.87
N ALA A 260 17.19 19.95 11.64
CA ALA A 260 15.81 19.88 11.18
C ALA A 260 15.27 18.44 11.22
N ILE A 261 16.04 17.46 10.74
CA ILE A 261 15.68 16.04 10.78
C ILE A 261 15.53 15.58 12.24
N GLY A 262 16.46 15.91 13.13
CA GLY A 262 16.38 15.54 14.55
C GLY A 262 15.11 16.09 15.22
N ARG A 263 14.77 17.36 14.96
CA ARG A 263 13.55 17.98 15.47
C ARG A 263 12.28 17.32 14.94
N LEU A 264 12.24 16.99 13.65
CA LEU A 264 11.09 16.32 13.03
C LEU A 264 10.91 14.88 13.52
N VAL A 265 12.00 14.12 13.66
CA VAL A 265 11.97 12.77 14.24
C VAL A 265 11.51 12.82 15.69
N SER A 266 12.02 13.76 16.48
CA SER A 266 11.57 13.98 17.86
C SER A 266 10.07 14.31 17.93
N LEU A 267 9.58 15.17 17.03
CA LEU A 267 8.16 15.49 16.95
C LEU A 267 7.32 14.26 16.59
N ALA A 268 7.78 13.44 15.64
CA ALA A 268 7.11 12.23 15.22
C ALA A 268 6.98 11.22 16.38
N TRP A 269 8.06 10.96 17.11
CA TRP A 269 8.05 10.06 18.27
C TRP A 269 7.18 10.56 19.42
N ARG A 270 7.21 11.88 19.69
CA ARG A 270 6.33 12.51 20.67
C ARG A 270 4.86 12.46 20.29
N SER A 271 4.56 12.26 19.01
CA SER A 271 3.21 12.09 18.47
C SER A 271 2.77 10.63 18.39
N GLY A 272 3.58 9.69 18.90
CA GLY A 272 3.26 8.25 18.93
C GLY A 272 3.68 7.48 17.68
N MET A 273 4.47 8.07 16.78
CA MET A 273 5.02 7.35 15.62
C MET A 273 6.06 6.33 16.06
N LYS A 274 6.01 5.11 15.51
CA LYS A 274 7.04 4.09 15.73
C LYS A 274 8.32 4.39 14.94
N PRO A 275 9.49 3.85 15.32
CA PRO A 275 10.75 4.12 14.63
C PRO A 275 10.87 3.56 13.21
N GLU A 276 10.23 2.42 12.90
CA GLU A 276 10.47 1.69 11.64
C GLU A 276 10.07 2.48 10.39
N PRO A 277 8.93 3.20 10.34
CA PRO A 277 8.61 4.09 9.23
C PRO A 277 9.67 5.18 9.00
N ILE A 278 10.26 5.71 10.07
CA ILE A 278 11.30 6.76 9.98
C ILE A 278 12.58 6.16 9.39
N ILE A 279 13.01 4.98 9.87
CA ILE A 279 14.17 4.26 9.31
C ILE A 279 13.96 4.05 7.82
N LYS A 280 12.80 3.54 7.41
CA LYS A 280 12.49 3.26 6.00
C LYS A 280 12.57 4.50 5.10
N GLN A 281 12.26 5.68 5.62
CA GLN A 281 12.33 6.93 4.84
C GLN A 281 13.74 7.50 4.76
N LEU A 282 14.57 7.29 5.80
CA LEU A 282 15.89 7.91 5.89
C LEU A 282 17.03 7.00 5.40
N ILE A 283 16.87 5.68 5.54
CA ILE A 283 17.89 4.70 5.13
C ILE A 283 18.08 4.77 3.61
N GLY A 284 19.34 4.75 3.16
CA GLY A 284 19.65 4.77 1.74
C GLY A 284 19.69 6.17 1.11
N ILE A 285 19.26 7.23 1.80
CA ILE A 285 19.40 8.61 1.30
C ILE A 285 20.90 8.89 1.10
N SER A 286 21.30 9.20 -0.13
CA SER A 286 22.70 9.48 -0.47
C SER A 286 22.96 10.98 -0.63
N CYS A 287 24.16 11.42 -0.26
CA CYS A 287 24.71 12.72 -0.66
C CYS A 287 26.01 12.54 -1.46
N HIS A 288 26.57 13.65 -1.96
CA HIS A 288 27.81 13.65 -2.74
C HIS A 288 29.06 13.22 -1.95
N LYS A 289 28.95 13.01 -0.62
CA LYS A 289 30.07 12.59 0.25
C LYS A 289 29.67 11.40 1.14
N PRO A 290 29.64 10.18 0.60
CA PRO A 290 29.48 8.97 1.41
C PRO A 290 30.77 8.67 2.20
N ALA A 291 30.66 7.92 3.29
CA ALA A 291 31.79 7.49 4.10
C ALA A 291 31.76 5.98 4.40
N GLY A 292 32.94 5.37 4.48
CA GLY A 292 33.11 3.94 4.76
C GLY A 292 32.96 3.04 3.55
N PHE A 293 33.08 1.72 3.77
CA PHE A 293 33.04 0.68 2.75
C PHE A 293 32.24 -0.54 3.25
N GLY A 294 31.70 -1.34 2.33
CA GLY A 294 30.94 -2.55 2.65
C GLY A 294 29.56 -2.27 3.26
N GLY A 295 29.01 -3.24 3.99
CA GLY A 295 27.65 -3.16 4.57
C GLY A 295 27.45 -2.11 5.68
N ASN A 296 28.55 -1.49 6.16
CA ASN A 296 28.52 -0.40 7.15
C ASN A 296 28.80 0.98 6.52
N LYS A 297 28.66 1.09 5.20
CA LYS A 297 28.81 2.36 4.49
C LYS A 297 27.67 3.30 4.87
N VAL A 298 28.01 4.56 5.13
CA VAL A 298 27.06 5.64 5.42
C VAL A 298 26.96 6.53 4.19
N LEU A 299 25.77 6.60 3.58
CA LEU A 299 25.55 7.30 2.31
C LEU A 299 25.32 8.80 2.47
N SER A 300 24.80 9.23 3.62
CA SER A 300 24.59 10.63 3.97
C SER A 300 24.40 10.81 5.47
N CYS A 301 24.25 12.06 5.91
CA CYS A 301 23.84 12.38 7.26
C CYS A 301 22.45 11.82 7.64
N ALA A 302 21.50 11.77 6.70
CA ALA A 302 20.17 11.19 6.95
C ALA A 302 20.24 9.66 7.11
N ASP A 303 21.04 9.02 6.27
CA ASP A 303 21.30 7.58 6.35
C ASP A 303 22.02 7.22 7.67
N ALA A 304 22.96 8.06 8.12
CA ALA A 304 23.63 7.90 9.42
C ALA A 304 22.63 7.89 10.59
N ILE A 305 21.63 8.78 10.57
CA ILE A 305 20.57 8.83 11.58
C ILE A 305 19.75 7.54 11.53
N ALA A 306 19.36 7.06 10.35
CA ALA A 306 18.61 5.82 10.18
C ALA A 306 19.36 4.60 10.74
N GLN A 307 20.66 4.48 10.41
CA GLN A 307 21.52 3.42 10.89
C GLN A 307 21.69 3.46 12.42
N ALA A 308 21.82 4.65 13.01
CA ALA A 308 21.89 4.82 14.46
C ALA A 308 20.58 4.40 15.17
N ILE A 309 19.41 4.75 14.61
CA ILE A 309 18.11 4.30 15.14
C ILE A 309 18.01 2.77 15.07
N ARG A 310 18.36 2.18 13.92
CA ARG A 310 18.35 0.72 13.74
C ARG A 310 19.27 0.03 14.76
N GLN A 311 20.51 0.50 14.90
CA GLN A 311 21.46 -0.03 15.88
C GLN A 311 20.94 0.09 17.32
N HIS A 312 20.27 1.20 17.64
CA HIS A 312 19.67 1.39 18.96
C HIS A 312 18.61 0.34 19.26
N MET A 313 17.71 0.07 18.31
CA MET A 313 16.68 -0.96 18.43
C MET A 313 17.26 -2.38 18.53
N GLU A 314 18.28 -2.70 17.73
CA GLU A 314 18.95 -4.02 17.77
C GLU A 314 19.61 -4.27 19.13
N THR A 315 20.25 -3.25 19.72
CA THR A 315 20.85 -3.36 21.06
C THR A 315 19.84 -3.52 22.19
N GLN A 316 18.56 -3.24 21.95
CA GLN A 316 17.48 -3.45 22.93
C GLN A 316 16.78 -4.80 22.77
N ASN A 317 16.57 -5.25 21.53
CA ASN A 317 15.77 -6.44 21.24
C ASN A 317 16.58 -7.73 21.11
N GLY A 318 17.93 -7.66 21.05
CA GLY A 318 18.80 -8.84 20.99
C GLY A 318 18.70 -9.66 19.69
N VAL A 319 17.97 -9.16 18.69
CA VAL A 319 17.76 -9.79 17.38
C VAL A 319 18.30 -8.85 16.32
N LYS A 320 19.22 -9.34 15.47
CA LYS A 320 19.62 -8.65 14.23
C LYS A 320 18.46 -8.78 13.24
N ASP A 321 17.91 -7.65 12.82
CA ASP A 321 16.92 -7.62 11.76
C ASP A 321 17.61 -7.26 10.43
N ASP A 322 18.01 -8.29 9.68
CA ASP A 322 18.67 -8.16 8.37
C ASP A 322 17.68 -7.80 7.25
N SER A 323 16.40 -7.50 7.55
CA SER A 323 15.36 -7.22 6.53
C SER A 323 15.49 -5.86 5.82
N VAL A 324 16.48 -5.04 6.20
CA VAL A 324 16.76 -3.75 5.58
C VAL A 324 18.16 -3.75 4.96
N ALA A 325 18.41 -4.69 4.06
CA ALA A 325 19.56 -4.65 3.15
C ALA A 325 19.28 -3.63 2.05
N SER A 326 20.10 -2.58 1.96
CA SER A 326 20.01 -1.59 0.88
C SER A 326 20.53 -2.20 -0.42
N ASP A 327 19.65 -2.38 -1.40
CA ASP A 327 20.06 -2.55 -2.79
C ASP A 327 20.98 -1.38 -3.20
N THR A 328 22.11 -1.70 -3.80
CA THR A 328 23.10 -0.77 -4.35
C THR A 328 22.45 0.20 -5.34
N GLN A 329 22.13 1.42 -4.90
CA GLN A 329 21.65 2.51 -5.76
C GLN A 329 22.80 3.44 -6.20
N PRO A 330 22.71 4.05 -7.40
CA PRO A 330 23.72 4.95 -7.95
C PRO A 330 23.95 6.19 -7.07
N PHE A 331 25.18 6.70 -7.07
CA PHE A 331 25.67 7.76 -6.18
C PHE A 331 25.12 9.14 -6.61
N GLY A 332 23.94 9.52 -6.15
CA GLY A 332 23.43 10.89 -6.28
C GLY A 332 23.31 11.41 -7.73
N ALA A 333 23.06 12.71 -7.86
CA ALA A 333 22.87 13.40 -9.14
C ALA A 333 23.95 14.44 -9.38
N CYS A 334 24.41 14.54 -10.62
CA CYS A 334 25.39 15.50 -11.09
C CYS A 334 24.90 16.92 -10.86
N PRO A 335 25.70 17.80 -10.21
CA PRO A 335 25.28 19.18 -9.97
C PRO A 335 25.13 19.99 -11.27
N GLU A 336 25.79 19.58 -12.36
CA GLU A 336 25.71 20.30 -13.64
C GLU A 336 24.58 19.80 -14.54
N CYS A 337 24.39 18.48 -14.65
CA CYS A 337 23.43 17.92 -15.61
C CYS A 337 22.33 17.05 -14.98
N GLY A 338 22.38 16.81 -13.67
CA GLY A 338 21.44 15.93 -12.96
C GLY A 338 21.60 14.44 -13.27
N GLY A 339 22.54 14.04 -14.13
CA GLY A 339 22.85 12.64 -14.45
C GLY A 339 23.49 11.88 -13.28
N ALA A 340 23.55 10.56 -13.33
CA ALA A 340 24.18 9.77 -12.26
C ALA A 340 25.68 10.13 -12.12
N ILE A 341 26.15 10.22 -10.87
CA ILE A 341 27.57 10.32 -10.55
C ILE A 341 28.09 8.92 -10.15
N GLU A 342 29.34 8.64 -10.48
CA GLU A 342 30.09 7.49 -10.00
C GLU A 342 31.33 7.95 -9.24
N TYR A 343 31.82 7.11 -8.33
CA TYR A 343 33.01 7.42 -7.52
C TYR A 343 34.20 6.60 -8.03
N GLU A 344 35.14 7.26 -8.69
CA GLU A 344 36.33 6.64 -9.29
C GLU A 344 37.60 7.38 -8.85
N GLY A 345 38.66 6.63 -8.50
CA GLY A 345 39.97 7.22 -8.18
C GLY A 345 40.02 8.16 -6.96
N GLY A 346 38.99 8.14 -6.09
CA GLY A 346 38.88 9.08 -4.97
C GLY A 346 38.12 10.36 -5.32
N CYS A 347 37.41 10.39 -6.45
CA CYS A 347 36.65 11.55 -6.91
C CYS A 347 35.25 11.19 -7.41
N CYS A 348 34.32 12.15 -7.34
CA CYS A 348 33.00 12.07 -7.95
C CYS A 348 33.08 12.47 -9.43
N VAL A 349 32.77 11.55 -10.34
CA VAL A 349 32.80 11.76 -11.78
C VAL A 349 31.41 11.55 -12.39
N CYS A 350 30.97 12.46 -13.24
CA CYS A 350 29.78 12.28 -14.05
C CYS A 350 30.16 11.94 -15.50
N HIS A 351 29.93 10.69 -15.90
CA HIS A 351 30.19 10.25 -17.28
C HIS A 351 29.25 10.90 -18.32
N SER A 352 28.13 11.51 -17.88
CA SER A 352 27.17 12.15 -18.79
C SER A 352 27.60 13.54 -19.26
N CYS A 353 28.31 14.32 -18.43
CA CYS A 353 28.74 15.69 -18.78
C CYS A 353 30.24 15.96 -18.59
N GLY A 354 30.99 15.00 -18.04
CA GLY A 354 32.42 15.15 -17.76
C GLY A 354 32.74 15.87 -16.45
N TYR A 355 31.73 16.24 -15.64
CA TYR A 355 31.94 16.83 -14.32
C TYR A 355 32.83 15.92 -13.44
N SER A 356 33.84 16.50 -12.80
CA SER A 356 34.68 15.85 -11.79
C SER A 356 34.87 16.80 -10.62
N GLU A 357 34.60 16.35 -9.39
CA GLU A 357 34.74 17.21 -8.19
C GLU A 357 36.20 17.62 -7.91
N CYS A 358 37.18 16.95 -8.52
CA CYS A 358 38.61 17.11 -8.26
C CYS A 358 39.38 17.64 -9.48
N ALA A 359 38.68 18.04 -10.54
CA ALA A 359 39.24 18.63 -11.76
C ALA A 359 39.20 20.17 -11.71
#